data_AF-X8J1W3-F1
#
_entry.id   AF-X8J1W3-F1
#
_cell.length_a   1.000
_cell.length_b   1.000
_cell.length_c   1.000
_cell.angle_alpha   90.00
_cell.angle_beta   90.00
_cell.angle_gamma   90.00
#
_symmetry.space_group_name_H-M   'P 1'
#
loop_
_entity.id
_entity.type
_entity.pdbx_description
1 polymer ?
#
loop_
_entity_poly.entity_id
_entity_poly.type
_entity_poly.pdbx_seq_one_letter_code
_entity_poly.pdbx_strand_id
1 'polypeptide(L)'
;MILDGLPVHMGSQLRGRPYAEVFTVITNTKPSQFRNLMEIVYCPPPNKLAIIQPATCSASAWHNFVFYLDVAILSLRFDMPRLDKWAVSELKKLVYTVSRMISDGIPLSEDSYSDGAEALEGSVDMNAEDYPVFRLIDAIWHANKISDKSLAHRLRGIFFYHCTSPPTDTIVSLFKILGLRKRSPSLFGFLFLLLLSKGSETWKRNAFTQTDRMAFFSAQSYLTPLPKSLKLSLRTPLLNHFESLGRSANRFVNEPGKSCDNSCSQGAFYSWVDHFDDGFYVKTCSKEPLVAIKALADIPRRRLDFAEELKHDSEDPERGQCCSGRMNIMEALDLDLQEVYTRVSEYYRPIV
;
A
#
# COMPACT_ATOMS: atom_id res chain seq x y z
N MET A 1 -25.55 18.90 19.06
CA MET A 1 -24.71 19.28 17.89
C MET A 1 -25.58 19.05 16.67
N ILE A 2 -26.00 20.12 16.00
CA ILE A 2 -26.93 20.08 14.87
C ILE A 2 -26.19 19.52 13.65
N LEU A 3 -26.75 18.48 13.02
CA LEU A 3 -26.25 17.88 11.79
C LEU A 3 -26.61 18.79 10.60
N ASP A 4 -25.91 19.90 10.44
CA ASP A 4 -25.92 20.67 9.20
C ASP A 4 -24.83 20.10 8.28
N GLY A 5 -25.23 19.47 7.16
CA GLY A 5 -24.24 19.04 6.15
C GLY A 5 -24.63 17.97 5.15
N LEU A 6 -25.83 17.38 5.18
CA LEU A 6 -26.24 16.52 4.06
C LEU A 6 -26.66 17.41 2.87
N PRO A 7 -26.00 17.34 1.70
CA PRO A 7 -26.48 18.06 0.52
C PRO A 7 -27.72 17.34 0.00
N VAL A 8 -28.90 17.81 0.43
CA VAL A 8 -30.18 17.36 -0.08
C VAL A 8 -30.55 18.27 -1.26
N HIS A 9 -30.46 17.75 -2.48
CA HIS A 9 -31.17 18.36 -3.61
C HIS A 9 -32.68 18.16 -3.42
N MET A 10 -33.32 19.08 -2.69
CA MET A 10 -34.77 19.12 -2.56
C MET A 10 -35.38 19.81 -3.79
N GLY A 11 -35.90 19.00 -4.72
CA GLY A 11 -36.94 19.45 -5.64
C GLY A 11 -38.23 19.70 -4.85
N SER A 12 -38.77 20.91 -4.95
CA SER A 12 -39.94 21.36 -4.24
C SER A 12 -41.26 20.88 -4.88
N GLN A 13 -42.29 20.80 -4.03
CA GLN A 13 -43.70 20.51 -4.25
C GLN A 13 -44.13 19.04 -4.04
N LEU A 14 -44.93 18.80 -2.99
CA LEU A 14 -46.39 18.63 -3.11
C LEU A 14 -47.05 18.46 -1.73
N ARG A 15 -48.13 19.21 -1.49
CA ARG A 15 -49.06 19.06 -0.37
C ARG A 15 -49.86 17.76 -0.52
N GLY A 16 -50.04 17.02 0.58
CA GLY A 16 -51.24 16.20 0.82
C GLY A 16 -51.21 14.73 0.39
N ARG A 17 -50.12 13.99 0.62
CA ARG A 17 -50.13 12.51 0.56
C ARG A 17 -49.62 11.90 1.86
N PRO A 18 -50.09 10.69 2.26
CA PRO A 18 -49.56 9.97 3.42
C PRO A 18 -48.05 9.88 3.26
N TYR A 19 -47.30 10.09 4.35
CA TYR A 19 -45.83 10.12 4.37
C TYR A 19 -45.27 8.96 3.55
N ALA A 20 -44.97 9.22 2.27
CA ALA A 20 -44.29 8.26 1.44
C ALA A 20 -42.88 8.23 1.99
N GLU A 21 -42.52 7.14 2.67
CA GLU A 21 -41.15 6.92 3.11
C GLU A 21 -40.25 7.01 1.88
N VAL A 22 -39.48 8.10 1.81
CA VAL A 22 -38.51 8.31 0.74
C VAL A 22 -37.28 7.50 1.11
N PHE A 23 -37.16 6.31 0.55
CA PHE A 23 -35.96 5.49 0.70
C PHE A 23 -34.81 6.11 -0.10
N THR A 24 -33.69 6.37 0.58
CA THR A 24 -32.45 6.81 -0.07
C THR A 24 -31.55 5.59 -0.23
N VAL A 25 -31.29 5.18 -1.48
CA VAL A 25 -30.39 4.05 -1.78
C VAL A 25 -28.94 4.52 -1.81
N ILE A 26 -28.12 4.03 -0.88
CA ILE A 26 -26.67 4.28 -0.87
C ILE A 26 -26.00 3.19 -1.71
N THR A 27 -25.64 3.52 -2.95
CA THR A 27 -24.94 2.60 -3.85
C THR A 27 -23.48 2.43 -3.46
N ASN A 28 -22.83 1.32 -3.82
CA ASN A 28 -21.37 1.12 -3.63
C ASN A 28 -20.87 1.23 -2.17
N THR A 29 -21.71 0.94 -1.19
CA THR A 29 -21.34 0.85 0.22
C THR A 29 -21.91 -0.45 0.77
N LYS A 30 -21.08 -1.27 1.41
CA LYS A 30 -21.60 -2.47 2.08
C LYS A 30 -22.35 -2.10 3.36
N PRO A 31 -23.37 -2.87 3.77
CA PRO A 31 -24.07 -2.63 5.03
C PRO A 31 -23.15 -2.57 6.26
N SER A 32 -22.07 -3.39 6.29
CA SER A 32 -21.08 -3.37 7.37
C SER A 32 -20.32 -2.05 7.47
N GLN A 33 -19.89 -1.49 6.34
CA GLN A 33 -19.19 -0.21 6.31
C GLN A 33 -20.11 0.93 6.78
N PHE A 34 -21.37 0.91 6.33
CA PHE A 34 -22.36 1.90 6.76
C PHE A 34 -22.64 1.79 8.26
N ARG A 35 -22.71 0.56 8.80
CA ARG A 35 -22.86 0.33 10.24
C ARG A 35 -21.73 0.98 11.05
N ASN A 36 -20.47 0.84 10.62
CA ASN A 36 -19.31 1.48 11.27
C ASN A 36 -19.46 3.01 11.33
N LEU A 37 -19.97 3.63 10.25
CA LEU A 37 -20.28 5.06 10.25
C LEU A 37 -21.40 5.40 11.25
N MET A 38 -22.51 4.66 11.21
CA MET A 38 -23.67 4.92 12.06
C MET A 38 -23.36 4.72 13.54
N GLU A 39 -22.45 3.79 13.88
CA GLU A 39 -21.96 3.59 15.23
C GLU A 39 -21.35 4.87 15.81
N ILE A 40 -20.51 5.58 15.05
CA ILE A 40 -19.95 6.86 15.52
C ILE A 40 -21.00 7.99 15.55
N VAL A 41 -21.96 7.99 14.63
CA VAL A 41 -23.01 9.02 14.58
C VAL A 41 -23.97 8.91 15.77
N TYR A 42 -24.41 7.70 16.12
CA TYR A 42 -25.37 7.48 17.20
C TYR A 42 -24.73 7.27 18.57
N CYS A 43 -23.52 6.72 18.60
CA CYS A 43 -22.77 6.46 19.83
C CYS A 43 -21.43 7.21 19.77
N PRO A 44 -21.43 8.55 19.70
CA PRO A 44 -20.20 9.31 19.67
C PRO A 44 -19.41 9.03 20.97
N PRO A 45 -18.09 8.83 20.90
CA PRO A 45 -17.26 8.53 22.07
C PRO A 45 -17.54 9.55 23.19
N PRO A 46 -17.83 9.10 24.43
CA PRO A 46 -18.23 9.99 25.51
C PRO A 46 -17.09 10.96 25.82
N ASN A 47 -17.34 12.23 25.50
CA ASN A 47 -16.47 13.40 25.66
C ASN A 47 -15.24 13.48 24.74
N LYS A 48 -15.40 14.23 23.63
CA LYS A 48 -14.37 14.75 22.71
C LYS A 48 -13.36 13.71 22.21
N LEU A 49 -13.71 12.91 21.19
CA LEU A 49 -12.76 12.14 20.38
C LEU A 49 -11.68 11.44 21.25
N ALA A 50 -12.09 10.94 22.41
CA ALA A 50 -11.21 10.25 23.33
C ALA A 50 -10.88 8.92 22.68
N ILE A 51 -9.68 8.91 22.09
CA ILE A 51 -8.83 7.78 21.72
C ILE A 51 -9.45 6.48 22.23
N ILE A 52 -10.14 5.74 21.35
CA ILE A 52 -10.28 4.30 21.55
C ILE A 52 -8.84 3.83 21.67
N GLN A 53 -8.44 3.43 22.89
CA GLN A 53 -7.08 3.00 23.16
C GLN A 53 -6.71 1.96 22.10
N PRO A 54 -5.54 2.09 21.44
CA PRO A 54 -5.08 1.06 20.55
C PRO A 54 -4.89 -0.19 21.40
N ALA A 55 -5.89 -1.08 21.39
CA ALA A 55 -5.81 -2.33 22.11
C ALA A 55 -4.56 -3.05 21.59
N THR A 56 -3.72 -3.46 22.52
CA THR A 56 -2.39 -4.03 22.32
C THR A 56 -2.45 -5.45 21.73
N CYS A 57 -3.56 -5.83 21.08
CA CYS A 57 -3.80 -7.11 20.44
C CYS A 57 -3.95 -6.92 18.92
N SER A 58 -3.23 -7.70 18.11
CA SER A 58 -3.15 -7.55 16.65
C SER A 58 -4.51 -7.69 15.94
N ALA A 59 -5.43 -8.56 16.39
CA ALA A 59 -6.78 -8.63 15.79
C ALA A 59 -7.61 -7.37 16.05
N SER A 60 -7.42 -6.70 17.19
CA SER A 60 -8.07 -5.42 17.45
C SER A 60 -7.51 -4.31 16.57
N ALA A 61 -6.23 -4.37 16.16
CA ALA A 61 -5.63 -3.38 15.28
C ALA A 61 -6.19 -3.46 13.86
N TRP A 62 -6.38 -4.67 13.32
CA TRP A 62 -6.97 -4.81 11.99
C TRP A 62 -8.46 -4.40 11.96
N HIS A 63 -9.22 -4.81 12.98
CA HIS A 63 -10.61 -4.39 13.11
C HIS A 63 -10.74 -2.86 13.20
N ASN A 64 -9.92 -2.23 14.06
CA ASN A 64 -9.86 -0.78 14.18
C ASN A 64 -9.44 -0.10 12.87
N PHE A 65 -8.49 -0.69 12.13
CA PHE A 65 -8.08 -0.18 10.82
C PHE A 65 -9.27 -0.16 9.84
N VAL A 66 -9.99 -1.28 9.71
CA VAL A 66 -11.16 -1.38 8.83
C VAL A 66 -12.24 -0.40 9.25
N PHE A 67 -12.51 -0.31 10.55
CA PHE A 67 -13.48 0.60 11.13
C PHE A 67 -13.18 2.06 10.79
N TYR A 68 -11.98 2.54 11.11
CA TYR A 68 -11.61 3.93 10.82
C TYR A 68 -11.54 4.21 9.31
N LEU A 69 -11.14 3.22 8.50
CA LEU A 69 -11.15 3.36 7.04
C LEU A 69 -12.56 3.53 6.50
N ASP A 70 -13.52 2.75 6.98
CA ASP A 70 -14.93 2.88 6.58
C ASP A 70 -15.48 4.24 6.97
N VAL A 71 -15.23 4.68 8.21
CA VAL A 71 -15.66 5.99 8.68
C VAL A 71 -15.03 7.08 7.82
N ALA A 72 -13.73 7.03 7.53
CA ALA A 72 -13.04 8.04 6.70
C ALA A 72 -13.61 8.08 5.27
N ILE A 73 -13.72 6.93 4.60
CA ILE A 73 -14.25 6.85 3.22
C ILE A 73 -15.67 7.38 3.14
N LEU A 74 -16.55 6.96 4.05
CA LEU A 74 -17.95 7.37 4.03
C LEU A 74 -18.14 8.82 4.49
N SER A 75 -17.37 9.28 5.46
CA SER A 75 -17.40 10.69 5.89
C SER A 75 -16.99 11.62 4.77
N LEU A 76 -15.93 11.28 4.02
CA LEU A 76 -15.54 12.02 2.83
C LEU A 76 -16.62 11.98 1.74
N ARG A 77 -17.35 10.87 1.62
CA ARG A 77 -18.42 10.71 0.63
C ARG A 77 -19.68 11.52 0.97
N PHE A 78 -20.04 11.59 2.24
CA PHE A 78 -21.23 12.29 2.73
C PHE A 78 -20.94 13.73 3.19
N ASP A 79 -19.77 14.27 2.84
CA ASP A 79 -19.34 15.62 3.19
C ASP A 79 -19.39 15.90 4.71
N MET A 80 -18.83 14.98 5.50
CA MET A 80 -18.70 15.06 6.96
C MET A 80 -17.24 15.35 7.36
N PRO A 81 -16.69 16.55 7.07
CA PRO A 81 -15.25 16.82 7.14
C PRO A 81 -14.66 16.71 8.55
N ARG A 82 -15.46 16.91 9.61
CA ARG A 82 -15.00 16.73 11.00
C ARG A 82 -14.75 15.26 11.31
N LEU A 83 -15.64 14.39 10.83
CA LEU A 83 -15.56 12.96 11.08
C LEU A 83 -14.48 12.31 10.20
N ASP A 84 -14.35 12.75 8.95
CA ASP A 84 -13.24 12.38 8.07
C ASP A 84 -11.88 12.71 8.70
N LYS A 85 -11.67 13.97 9.14
CA LYS A 85 -10.42 14.39 9.79
C LYS A 85 -10.10 13.56 11.04
N TRP A 86 -11.10 13.25 11.86
CA TRP A 86 -10.90 12.40 13.03
C TRP A 86 -10.48 10.98 12.64
N ALA A 87 -11.24 10.33 11.76
CA ALA A 87 -10.97 8.95 11.34
C ALA A 87 -9.61 8.82 10.65
N VAL A 88 -9.24 9.78 9.79
CA VAL A 88 -7.90 9.86 9.18
C VAL A 88 -6.81 10.02 10.24
N SER A 89 -7.05 10.80 11.30
CA SER A 89 -6.08 10.93 12.39
C SER A 89 -5.88 9.62 13.15
N GLU A 90 -6.94 8.85 13.40
CA GLU A 90 -6.83 7.55 14.07
C GLU A 90 -6.14 6.52 13.16
N LEU A 91 -6.49 6.49 11.86
CA LEU A 91 -5.81 5.67 10.87
C LEU A 91 -4.29 5.92 10.84
N LYS A 92 -3.87 7.19 10.88
CA LYS A 92 -2.44 7.55 10.90
C LYS A 92 -1.72 6.98 12.11
N LYS A 93 -2.33 7.08 13.30
CA LYS A 93 -1.73 6.52 14.53
C LYS A 93 -1.57 5.01 14.40
N LEU A 94 -2.62 4.32 13.93
CA LEU A 94 -2.61 2.88 13.78
C LEU A 94 -1.59 2.42 12.73
N VAL A 95 -1.60 3.03 11.55
CA VAL A 95 -0.65 2.75 10.47
C VAL A 95 0.79 3.04 10.90
N TYR A 96 1.01 4.11 11.68
CA TYR A 96 2.32 4.40 12.24
C TYR A 96 2.79 3.26 13.17
N THR A 97 1.94 2.81 14.09
CA THR A 97 2.25 1.72 15.01
C THR A 97 2.54 0.42 14.27
N VAL A 98 1.69 0.03 13.32
CA VAL A 98 1.88 -1.19 12.51
C VAL A 98 3.16 -1.10 11.67
N SER A 99 3.40 0.04 11.02
CA SER A 99 4.63 0.25 10.26
C SER A 99 5.87 0.16 11.14
N ARG A 100 5.78 0.63 12.39
CA ARG A 100 6.87 0.52 13.37
C ARG A 100 7.10 -0.95 13.73
N MET A 101 6.06 -1.69 14.11
CA MET A 101 6.14 -3.12 14.44
C MET A 101 6.78 -3.94 13.30
N ILE A 102 6.35 -3.71 12.05
CA ILE A 102 6.93 -4.38 10.88
C ILE A 102 8.43 -4.13 10.79
N SER A 103 8.87 -2.89 11.02
CA SER A 103 10.30 -2.58 10.96
C SER A 103 11.08 -3.03 12.19
N ASP A 104 10.42 -3.27 13.32
CA ASP A 104 11.06 -3.80 14.52
C ASP A 104 11.15 -5.35 14.45
N GLY A 105 10.88 -5.94 13.27
CA GLY A 105 10.81 -7.38 13.06
C GLY A 105 9.69 -8.08 13.83
N ILE A 106 8.76 -7.34 14.44
CA ILE A 106 7.68 -7.90 15.25
C ILE A 106 6.65 -8.49 14.29
N PRO A 107 6.45 -9.82 14.29
CA PRO A 107 5.47 -10.43 13.42
C PRO A 107 4.08 -9.89 13.75
N LEU A 108 3.34 -9.49 12.73
CA LEU A 108 1.92 -9.20 12.87
C LEU A 108 1.21 -10.53 13.13
N SER A 109 1.07 -10.91 14.41
CA SER A 109 0.45 -12.18 14.80
C SER A 109 -0.90 -12.36 14.10
N GLU A 110 -0.97 -13.34 13.18
CA GLU A 110 -2.19 -13.81 12.53
C GLU A 110 -3.02 -14.70 13.49
N ASP A 111 -2.39 -15.25 14.53
CA ASP A 111 -3.03 -16.17 15.49
C ASP A 111 -4.13 -15.53 16.33
N SER A 112 -4.19 -14.19 16.35
CA SER A 112 -5.19 -13.42 17.09
C SER A 112 -6.57 -13.39 16.43
N TYR A 113 -6.74 -13.81 15.17
CA TYR A 113 -8.07 -13.86 14.52
C TYR A 113 -8.95 -15.00 15.04
N SER A 114 -8.40 -15.94 15.82
CA SER A 114 -9.13 -17.13 16.31
C SER A 114 -9.62 -17.01 17.76
N ASP A 115 -9.09 -16.11 18.58
CA ASP A 115 -9.22 -16.22 20.05
C ASP A 115 -10.41 -15.46 20.66
N GLY A 116 -11.37 -15.06 19.83
CA GLY A 116 -12.65 -14.45 20.25
C GLY A 116 -13.89 -15.21 19.79
N ALA A 117 -13.71 -16.32 19.07
CA ALA A 117 -14.81 -17.20 18.70
C ALA A 117 -14.93 -18.28 19.76
N GLU A 118 -15.78 -18.05 20.77
CA GLU A 118 -16.39 -19.16 21.49
C GLU A 118 -16.91 -20.16 20.45
N ALA A 119 -16.51 -21.42 20.62
CA ALA A 119 -16.70 -22.53 19.71
C ALA A 119 -18.14 -22.62 19.15
N LEU A 120 -18.36 -21.97 18.02
CA LEU A 120 -19.38 -22.35 17.06
C LEU A 120 -18.65 -23.11 15.96
N GLU A 121 -18.78 -24.43 15.99
CA GLU A 121 -18.36 -25.36 14.94
C GLU A 121 -18.99 -24.94 13.61
N GLY A 122 -18.28 -24.08 12.90
CA GLY A 122 -18.60 -23.62 11.57
C GLY A 122 -17.40 -22.81 11.15
N SER A 123 -16.57 -23.37 10.27
CA SER A 123 -15.50 -22.63 9.63
C SER A 123 -16.09 -21.33 9.11
N VAL A 124 -15.81 -20.20 9.77
CA VAL A 124 -16.22 -18.90 9.27
C VAL A 124 -15.44 -18.74 7.99
N ASP A 125 -16.16 -18.96 6.88
CA ASP A 125 -15.72 -18.72 5.53
C ASP A 125 -15.43 -17.22 5.46
N MET A 126 -14.22 -16.80 5.87
CA MET A 126 -13.80 -15.41 5.75
C MET A 126 -13.88 -15.10 4.27
N ASN A 127 -14.85 -14.26 3.91
CA ASN A 127 -14.96 -13.80 2.54
C ASN A 127 -13.59 -13.23 2.15
N ALA A 128 -13.09 -13.57 0.97
CA ALA A 128 -11.79 -13.08 0.49
C ALA A 128 -11.68 -11.54 0.55
N GLU A 129 -12.83 -10.84 0.54
CA GLU A 129 -12.93 -9.38 0.67
C GLU A 129 -12.66 -8.83 2.08
N ASP A 130 -12.70 -9.66 3.11
CA ASP A 130 -12.37 -9.29 4.50
C ASP A 130 -10.88 -9.49 4.81
N TYR A 131 -10.13 -10.08 3.86
CA TYR A 131 -8.71 -10.30 4.04
C TYR A 131 -7.94 -8.97 4.06
N PRO A 132 -6.99 -8.78 5.00
CA PRO A 132 -6.46 -7.46 5.30
C PRO A 132 -5.92 -6.67 4.10
N VAL A 133 -5.22 -7.38 3.22
CA VAL A 133 -4.51 -6.77 2.09
C VAL A 133 -5.44 -6.05 1.09
N PHE A 134 -6.71 -6.43 0.97
CA PHE A 134 -7.66 -5.78 0.06
C PHE A 134 -8.02 -4.38 0.56
N ARG A 135 -8.21 -4.22 1.88
CA ARG A 135 -8.57 -2.96 2.51
C ARG A 135 -7.41 -1.97 2.50
N LEU A 136 -6.16 -2.46 2.45
CA LEU A 136 -5.00 -1.60 2.24
C LEU A 136 -5.05 -0.87 0.89
N ILE A 137 -5.60 -1.48 -0.17
CA ILE A 137 -5.77 -0.81 -1.47
C ILE A 137 -6.77 0.34 -1.36
N ASP A 138 -7.92 0.10 -0.71
CA ASP A 138 -8.92 1.15 -0.43
C ASP A 138 -8.30 2.30 0.39
N ALA A 139 -7.48 1.98 1.40
CA ALA A 139 -6.79 2.97 2.21
C ALA A 139 -5.75 3.77 1.40
N ILE A 140 -4.98 3.13 0.53
CA ILE A 140 -4.01 3.82 -0.35
C ILE A 140 -4.76 4.77 -1.29
N TRP A 141 -5.89 4.33 -1.87
CA TRP A 141 -6.72 5.19 -2.72
C TRP A 141 -7.30 6.36 -1.95
N HIS A 142 -7.81 6.13 -0.74
CA HIS A 142 -8.32 7.19 0.12
C HIS A 142 -7.22 8.20 0.48
N ALA A 143 -6.04 7.73 0.93
CA ALA A 143 -4.90 8.58 1.25
C ALA A 143 -4.45 9.43 0.06
N ASN A 144 -4.40 8.86 -1.15
CA ASN A 144 -4.12 9.61 -2.38
C ASN A 144 -5.22 10.64 -2.68
N LYS A 145 -6.50 10.29 -2.48
CA LYS A 145 -7.64 11.19 -2.72
C LYS A 145 -7.60 12.45 -1.83
N ILE A 146 -7.17 12.30 -0.58
CA ILE A 146 -6.98 13.42 0.36
C ILE A 146 -5.57 14.05 0.26
N SER A 147 -4.75 13.63 -0.71
CA SER A 147 -3.38 14.09 -0.91
C SER A 147 -2.43 13.89 0.29
N ASP A 148 -2.69 12.88 1.13
CA ASP A 148 -1.84 12.53 2.27
C ASP A 148 -0.71 11.59 1.87
N LYS A 149 0.40 12.18 1.44
CA LYS A 149 1.57 11.42 0.95
C LYS A 149 2.19 10.53 2.03
N SER A 150 2.24 11.00 3.28
CA SER A 150 2.87 10.23 4.38
C SER A 150 2.05 8.99 4.73
N LEU A 151 0.72 9.14 4.82
CA LEU A 151 -0.17 8.01 5.04
C LEU A 151 -0.09 7.02 3.86
N ALA A 152 -0.14 7.51 2.63
CA ALA A 152 -0.05 6.67 1.43
C ALA A 152 1.28 5.92 1.33
N HIS A 153 2.39 6.54 1.75
CA HIS A 153 3.71 5.91 1.82
C HIS A 153 3.72 4.74 2.82
N ARG A 154 3.28 4.97 4.06
CA ARG A 154 3.24 3.94 5.10
C ARG A 154 2.32 2.77 4.73
N LEU A 155 1.14 3.07 4.20
CA LEU A 155 0.19 2.04 3.74
C LEU A 155 0.78 1.17 2.63
N ARG A 156 1.55 1.74 1.70
CA ARG A 156 2.27 0.96 0.68
C ARG A 156 3.32 0.04 1.30
N GLY A 157 4.07 0.53 2.29
CA GLY A 157 5.02 -0.30 3.04
C GLY A 157 4.34 -1.52 3.68
N ILE A 158 3.22 -1.32 4.37
CA ILE A 158 2.42 -2.41 4.95
C ILE A 158 1.89 -3.35 3.86
N PHE A 159 1.39 -2.80 2.75
CA PHE A 159 0.92 -3.60 1.62
C PHE A 159 2.02 -4.47 1.01
N PHE A 160 3.22 -3.91 0.82
CA PHE A 160 4.39 -4.64 0.34
C PHE A 160 4.82 -5.73 1.31
N TYR A 161 4.79 -5.48 2.62
CA TYR A 161 5.06 -6.50 3.64
C TYR A 161 4.17 -7.72 3.48
N HIS A 162 2.85 -7.53 3.39
CA HIS A 162 1.90 -8.64 3.14
C HIS A 162 2.08 -9.28 1.75
N CYS A 163 2.72 -8.59 0.81
CA CYS A 163 2.98 -9.08 -0.53
C CYS A 163 4.39 -9.66 -0.74
N THR A 164 5.21 -9.81 0.30
CA THR A 164 6.55 -10.45 0.20
C THR A 164 6.46 -11.95 -0.09
N SER A 165 5.51 -12.67 0.52
CA SER A 165 5.26 -14.09 0.26
C SER A 165 3.77 -14.49 0.29
N PRO A 166 2.88 -13.79 -0.43
CA PRO A 166 1.45 -14.07 -0.40
C PRO A 166 1.14 -15.38 -1.13
N PRO A 167 0.08 -16.10 -0.72
CA PRO A 167 -0.50 -17.16 -1.51
C PRO A 167 -0.84 -16.67 -2.92
N THR A 168 -0.64 -17.52 -3.93
CA THR A 168 -0.85 -17.12 -5.32
C THR A 168 -2.30 -16.67 -5.57
N ASP A 169 -3.27 -17.32 -4.95
CA ASP A 169 -4.69 -17.00 -5.14
C ASP A 169 -5.06 -15.64 -4.53
N THR A 170 -4.36 -15.20 -3.47
CA THR A 170 -4.47 -13.84 -2.93
C THR A 170 -3.98 -12.81 -3.94
N ILE A 171 -2.81 -13.03 -4.57
CA ILE A 171 -2.29 -12.11 -5.60
C ILE A 171 -3.24 -12.04 -6.79
N VAL A 172 -3.74 -13.20 -7.26
CA VAL A 172 -4.71 -13.29 -8.36
C VAL A 172 -5.97 -12.48 -8.04
N SER A 173 -6.48 -12.61 -6.82
CA SER A 173 -7.68 -11.91 -6.37
C SER A 173 -7.46 -10.40 -6.29
N LEU A 174 -6.31 -9.94 -5.76
CA LEU A 174 -5.93 -8.53 -5.78
C LEU A 174 -5.79 -7.99 -7.21
N PHE A 175 -5.16 -8.76 -8.09
CA PHE A 175 -4.95 -8.38 -9.49
C PHE A 175 -6.26 -8.17 -10.26
N LYS A 176 -7.32 -8.90 -9.86
CA LYS A 176 -8.66 -8.83 -10.46
C LYS A 176 -9.56 -7.72 -9.91
N ILE A 177 -9.09 -6.93 -8.95
CA ILE A 177 -9.88 -5.79 -8.43
C ILE A 177 -10.28 -4.87 -9.59
N LEU A 178 -11.59 -4.64 -9.72
CA LEU A 178 -12.16 -3.88 -10.82
C LEU A 178 -11.61 -2.45 -10.85
N GLY A 179 -11.09 -2.04 -12.01
CA GLY A 179 -10.54 -0.70 -12.21
C GLY A 179 -9.18 -0.46 -11.55
N LEU A 180 -8.54 -1.46 -10.94
CA LEU A 180 -7.23 -1.31 -10.29
C LEU A 180 -6.19 -0.72 -11.25
N ARG A 181 -6.10 -1.26 -12.48
CA ARG A 181 -5.20 -0.75 -13.52
C ARG A 181 -5.37 0.75 -13.79
N LYS A 182 -6.62 1.23 -13.81
CA LYS A 182 -6.93 2.64 -14.10
C LYS A 182 -6.74 3.54 -12.87
N ARG A 183 -7.12 3.07 -11.68
CA ARG A 183 -7.08 3.85 -10.43
C ARG A 183 -5.68 3.91 -9.82
N SER A 184 -4.91 2.83 -9.94
CA SER A 184 -3.55 2.75 -9.42
C SER A 184 -2.69 1.86 -10.32
N PRO A 185 -2.17 2.43 -11.43
CA PRO A 185 -1.29 1.72 -12.35
C PRO A 185 -0.07 1.10 -11.68
N SER A 186 0.50 1.78 -10.67
CA SER A 186 1.64 1.27 -9.91
C SER A 186 1.32 0.02 -9.10
N LEU A 187 0.20 -0.02 -8.36
CA LEU A 187 -0.20 -1.23 -7.63
C LEU A 187 -0.55 -2.38 -8.59
N PHE A 188 -1.22 -2.06 -9.70
CA PHE A 188 -1.50 -3.05 -10.74
C PHE A 188 -0.20 -3.62 -11.33
N GLY A 189 0.76 -2.76 -11.69
CA GLY A 189 2.04 -3.17 -12.25
C GLY A 189 2.89 -4.00 -11.30
N PHE A 190 2.83 -3.70 -10.00
CA PHE A 190 3.47 -4.52 -8.98
C PHE A 190 2.84 -5.92 -8.88
N LEU A 191 1.51 -6.02 -8.78
CA LEU A 191 0.82 -7.31 -8.72
C LEU A 191 0.99 -8.11 -10.02
N PHE A 192 0.96 -7.43 -11.16
CA PHE A 192 1.29 -8.00 -12.46
C PHE A 192 2.69 -8.62 -12.46
N LEU A 193 3.68 -7.88 -11.96
CA LEU A 193 5.06 -8.32 -11.88
C LEU A 193 5.23 -9.50 -10.91
N LEU A 194 4.53 -9.50 -9.77
CA LEU A 194 4.51 -10.64 -8.85
C LEU A 194 3.96 -11.89 -9.53
N LEU A 195 2.85 -11.79 -10.26
CA LEU A 195 2.31 -12.91 -11.02
C LEU A 195 3.27 -13.37 -12.12
N LEU A 196 3.91 -12.42 -12.82
CA LEU A 196 4.91 -12.70 -13.84
C LEU A 196 6.15 -13.41 -13.25
N SER A 197 6.58 -13.06 -12.04
CA SER A 197 7.75 -13.71 -11.41
C SER A 197 7.50 -15.16 -11.01
N LYS A 198 6.23 -15.55 -10.79
CA LYS A 198 5.82 -16.95 -10.52
C LYS A 198 5.89 -17.85 -11.76
N GLY A 199 5.96 -17.29 -12.96
CA GLY A 199 6.15 -18.04 -14.20
C GLY A 199 4.91 -18.78 -14.73
N SER A 200 5.11 -19.55 -15.81
CA SER A 200 4.01 -20.05 -16.64
C SER A 200 3.02 -20.99 -15.95
N GLU A 201 3.45 -21.72 -14.92
CA GLU A 201 2.57 -22.63 -14.16
C GLU A 201 1.45 -21.86 -13.43
N THR A 202 1.70 -20.62 -13.03
CA THR A 202 0.68 -19.75 -12.44
C THR A 202 -0.28 -19.21 -13.51
N TRP A 203 0.24 -18.80 -14.67
CA TRP A 203 -0.58 -18.16 -15.71
C TRP A 203 -1.50 -19.15 -16.42
N LYS A 204 -1.11 -20.43 -16.49
CA LYS A 204 -1.92 -21.51 -17.07
C LYS A 204 -3.15 -21.86 -16.24
N ARG A 205 -3.25 -21.42 -14.98
CA ARG A 205 -4.42 -21.66 -14.13
C ARG A 205 -5.70 -21.13 -14.79
N ASN A 206 -6.84 -21.74 -14.44
CA ASN A 206 -8.16 -21.34 -14.95
C ASN A 206 -8.62 -19.95 -14.47
N ALA A 207 -7.88 -19.34 -13.54
CA ALA A 207 -8.13 -17.99 -13.09
C ALA A 207 -7.85 -16.92 -14.18
N PHE A 208 -7.04 -17.22 -15.19
CA PHE A 208 -6.66 -16.25 -16.23
C PHE A 208 -7.34 -16.57 -17.55
N THR A 209 -7.81 -15.53 -18.23
CA THR A 209 -8.36 -15.64 -19.59
C THR A 209 -7.24 -15.90 -20.61
N GLN A 210 -7.59 -16.25 -21.84
CA GLN A 210 -6.62 -16.38 -22.93
C GLN A 210 -5.86 -15.05 -23.16
N THR A 211 -6.56 -13.92 -23.11
CA THR A 211 -5.98 -12.58 -23.28
C THR A 211 -4.96 -12.27 -22.19
N ASP A 212 -5.26 -12.64 -20.94
CA ASP A 212 -4.35 -12.45 -19.81
C ASP A 212 -3.09 -13.28 -19.98
N ARG A 213 -3.24 -14.56 -20.37
CA ARG A 213 -2.12 -15.47 -20.66
C ARG A 213 -1.22 -14.92 -21.76
N MET A 214 -1.80 -14.43 -22.85
CA MET A 214 -1.05 -13.77 -23.93
C MET A 214 -0.31 -12.53 -23.43
N ALA A 215 -0.91 -11.74 -22.55
CA ALA A 215 -0.27 -10.57 -21.96
C ALA A 215 0.93 -10.95 -21.06
N PHE A 216 0.83 -12.03 -20.28
CA PHE A 216 1.98 -12.55 -19.51
C PHE A 216 3.13 -13.00 -20.40
N PHE A 217 2.86 -13.81 -21.43
CA PHE A 217 3.91 -14.26 -22.37
C PHE A 217 4.55 -13.10 -23.15
N SER A 218 3.72 -12.15 -23.58
CA SER A 218 4.16 -10.92 -24.23
C SER A 218 5.11 -10.13 -23.32
N ALA A 219 4.69 -9.85 -22.09
CA ALA A 219 5.48 -9.10 -21.14
C ALA A 219 6.77 -9.81 -20.74
N GLN A 220 6.76 -11.14 -20.56
CA GLN A 220 8.00 -11.88 -20.33
C GLN A 220 9.02 -11.62 -21.44
N SER A 221 8.56 -11.60 -22.70
CA SER A 221 9.40 -11.35 -23.87
C SER A 221 9.91 -9.91 -23.92
N TYR A 222 9.04 -8.91 -23.68
CA TYR A 222 9.42 -7.50 -23.70
C TYR A 222 10.27 -7.05 -22.51
N LEU A 223 10.16 -7.74 -21.37
CA LEU A 223 10.90 -7.46 -20.14
C LEU A 223 12.19 -8.30 -20.03
N THR A 224 12.56 -9.06 -21.07
CA THR A 224 13.80 -9.86 -21.08
C THR A 224 14.62 -9.55 -22.35
N PRO A 225 15.70 -8.74 -22.26
CA PRO A 225 16.18 -8.01 -21.08
C PRO A 225 15.29 -6.82 -20.72
N LEU A 226 15.50 -6.23 -19.54
CA LEU A 226 14.73 -5.04 -19.13
C LEU A 226 14.91 -3.88 -20.11
N PRO A 227 13.82 -3.29 -20.62
CA PRO A 227 13.90 -2.18 -21.54
C PRO A 227 14.44 -0.93 -20.83
N LYS A 228 15.23 -0.12 -21.56
CA LYS A 228 15.83 1.11 -21.04
C LYS A 228 14.79 2.09 -20.49
N SER A 229 13.57 2.07 -21.03
CA SER A 229 12.45 2.90 -20.57
C SER A 229 12.13 2.71 -19.09
N LEU A 230 12.34 1.51 -18.52
CA LEU A 230 12.14 1.28 -17.09
C LEU A 230 13.17 2.00 -16.22
N LYS A 231 14.37 2.26 -16.76
CA LYS A 231 15.49 2.87 -16.03
C LYS A 231 15.51 4.40 -16.09
N LEU A 232 14.60 5.02 -16.85
CA LEU A 232 14.59 6.47 -17.08
C LEU A 232 14.09 7.24 -15.86
N SER A 233 14.66 8.41 -15.61
CA SER A 233 14.15 9.40 -14.63
C SER A 233 14.00 8.89 -13.19
N LEU A 234 14.79 7.90 -12.78
CA LEU A 234 14.84 7.42 -11.40
C LEU A 234 15.77 8.35 -10.58
N ARG A 235 15.35 8.67 -9.35
CA ARG A 235 16.09 9.53 -8.43
C ARG A 235 17.18 8.77 -7.68
N THR A 236 16.87 7.53 -7.35
CA THR A 236 17.72 6.55 -6.68
C THR A 236 18.40 5.66 -7.72
N PRO A 237 19.50 4.97 -7.36
CA PRO A 237 20.20 4.05 -8.26
C PRO A 237 19.45 2.72 -8.46
N LEU A 238 18.14 2.65 -8.20
CA LEU A 238 17.34 1.43 -8.15
C LEU A 238 17.58 0.42 -9.28
N LEU A 239 17.79 0.88 -10.52
CA LEU A 239 18.03 0.01 -11.69
C LEU A 239 19.36 0.29 -12.41
N ASN A 240 20.19 1.17 -11.86
CA ASN A 240 21.47 1.58 -12.42
C ASN A 240 22.54 1.54 -11.33
N HIS A 241 23.56 0.70 -11.52
CA HIS A 241 24.65 0.55 -10.54
C HIS A 241 25.33 1.89 -10.23
N PHE A 242 25.78 2.11 -9.00
CA PHE A 242 26.42 3.38 -8.60
C PHE A 242 27.66 3.71 -9.44
N GLU A 243 28.46 2.71 -9.81
CA GLU A 243 29.64 2.92 -10.66
C GLU A 243 29.26 3.47 -12.05
N SER A 244 28.09 3.09 -12.56
CA SER A 244 27.55 3.61 -13.82
C SER A 244 27.03 5.05 -13.71
N LEU A 245 26.81 5.53 -12.48
CA LEU A 245 26.20 6.82 -12.18
C LEU A 245 27.22 7.93 -11.88
N GLY A 246 28.51 7.60 -11.72
CA GLY A 246 29.60 8.58 -11.51
C GLY A 246 29.29 9.59 -10.41
N ARG A 247 29.34 10.90 -10.73
CA ARG A 247 29.02 12.02 -9.80
C ARG A 247 27.58 12.00 -9.25
N SER A 248 26.70 11.10 -9.71
CA SER A 248 25.31 11.02 -9.24
C SER A 248 25.15 10.22 -7.94
N ALA A 249 26.15 9.41 -7.55
CA ALA A 249 26.23 8.89 -6.19
C ALA A 249 26.26 10.04 -5.15
N ASN A 250 26.94 11.14 -5.49
CA ASN A 250 26.91 12.36 -4.67
C ASN A 250 25.52 13.00 -4.59
N ARG A 251 24.58 12.72 -5.50
CA ARG A 251 23.19 13.21 -5.41
C ARG A 251 22.33 12.39 -4.45
N PHE A 252 22.58 11.09 -4.37
CA PHE A 252 21.98 10.21 -3.35
C PHE A 252 22.45 10.59 -1.93
N VAL A 253 23.69 11.07 -1.82
CA VAL A 253 24.35 11.51 -0.57
C VAL A 253 24.05 12.99 -0.24
N ASN A 254 23.86 13.86 -1.24
CA ASN A 254 23.75 15.32 -1.08
C ASN A 254 22.52 15.91 -1.80
N GLU A 255 21.29 15.51 -1.43
CA GLU A 255 20.15 16.33 -1.83
C GLU A 255 20.29 17.75 -1.24
N PRO A 256 20.16 18.81 -2.06
CA PRO A 256 20.34 20.18 -1.61
C PRO A 256 19.15 20.57 -0.74
N GLY A 257 19.31 20.57 0.58
CA GLY A 257 18.28 21.15 1.43
C GLY A 257 18.39 20.99 2.94
N LYS A 258 19.09 19.99 3.51
CA LYS A 258 19.19 19.84 4.97
C LYS A 258 20.53 19.26 5.41
N SER A 259 21.07 19.85 6.48
CA SER A 259 22.34 19.53 7.13
C SER A 259 22.32 18.15 7.81
N CYS A 260 22.19 17.07 7.04
CA CYS A 260 22.58 15.77 7.56
C CYS A 260 24.11 15.71 7.56
N ASP A 261 24.69 15.29 8.67
CA ASP A 261 26.12 15.07 8.79
C ASP A 261 26.57 14.00 7.76
N ASN A 262 27.77 14.18 7.19
CA ASN A 262 28.28 13.32 6.11
C ASN A 262 28.30 11.84 6.50
N SER A 263 28.48 11.57 7.79
CA SER A 263 28.48 10.24 8.42
C SER A 263 27.19 9.45 8.16
N CYS A 264 26.04 10.12 8.13
CA CYS A 264 24.76 9.46 7.98
C CYS A 264 24.41 9.15 6.52
N SER A 265 24.71 10.06 5.60
CA SER A 265 24.56 9.78 4.17
C SER A 265 25.49 8.62 3.75
N GLN A 266 26.65 8.51 4.39
CA GLN A 266 27.56 7.39 4.20
C GLN A 266 27.01 6.07 4.76
N GLY A 267 26.42 6.09 5.97
CA GLY A 267 25.74 4.91 6.52
C GLY A 267 24.61 4.42 5.62
N ALA A 268 23.72 5.33 5.20
CA ALA A 268 22.63 5.00 4.27
C ALA A 268 23.12 4.47 2.91
N PHE A 269 24.28 4.93 2.44
CA PHE A 269 24.92 4.40 1.24
C PHE A 269 25.40 2.96 1.45
N TYR A 270 26.07 2.66 2.56
CA TYR A 270 26.51 1.29 2.85
C TYR A 270 25.33 0.33 3.00
N SER A 271 24.31 0.71 3.79
CA SER A 271 23.09 -0.09 3.90
C SER A 271 22.43 -0.31 2.53
N TRP A 272 22.45 0.70 1.64
CA TRP A 272 21.94 0.53 0.28
C TRP A 272 22.75 -0.52 -0.48
N VAL A 273 24.09 -0.44 -0.46
CA VAL A 273 24.96 -1.40 -1.16
C VAL A 273 24.75 -2.82 -0.65
N ASP A 274 24.51 -2.99 0.65
CA ASP A 274 24.26 -4.30 1.25
C ASP A 274 22.91 -4.91 0.78
N HIS A 275 21.85 -4.10 0.67
CA HIS A 275 20.52 -4.58 0.26
C HIS A 275 20.27 -4.53 -1.25
N PHE A 276 21.02 -3.72 -1.99
CA PHE A 276 20.99 -3.60 -3.45
C PHE A 276 22.42 -3.84 -3.96
N ASP A 277 22.86 -5.08 -3.78
CA ASP A 277 24.20 -5.56 -4.06
C ASP A 277 24.48 -5.74 -5.57
N ASP A 278 25.75 -6.01 -5.91
CA ASP A 278 26.16 -6.35 -7.28
C ASP A 278 25.33 -7.51 -7.85
N GLY A 279 24.99 -8.49 -7.01
CA GLY A 279 24.13 -9.62 -7.40
C GLY A 279 22.75 -9.16 -7.88
N PHE A 280 22.14 -8.18 -7.24
CA PHE A 280 20.89 -7.58 -7.69
C PHE A 280 21.05 -6.86 -9.04
N TYR A 281 22.09 -6.05 -9.22
CA TYR A 281 22.30 -5.33 -10.48
C TYR A 281 22.62 -6.26 -11.66
N VAL A 282 23.40 -7.32 -11.41
CA VAL A 282 23.65 -8.38 -12.40
C VAL A 282 22.33 -9.03 -12.80
N LYS A 283 21.46 -9.38 -11.85
CA LYS A 283 20.15 -9.98 -12.14
C LYS A 283 19.23 -9.04 -12.91
N THR A 284 19.16 -7.75 -12.57
CA THR A 284 18.34 -6.77 -13.30
C THR A 284 18.85 -6.51 -14.72
N CYS A 285 20.14 -6.75 -14.99
CA CYS A 285 20.72 -6.67 -16.33
C CYS A 285 20.73 -8.00 -17.08
N SER A 286 20.22 -9.07 -16.49
CA SER A 286 20.23 -10.40 -17.08
C SER A 286 19.35 -10.46 -18.34
N LYS A 287 19.83 -11.24 -19.32
CA LYS A 287 19.09 -11.61 -20.53
C LYS A 287 18.36 -12.95 -20.38
N GLU A 288 18.54 -13.62 -19.25
CA GLU A 288 17.89 -14.89 -18.97
C GLU A 288 16.40 -14.69 -18.66
N PRO A 289 15.52 -15.56 -19.18
CA PRO A 289 14.09 -15.48 -18.91
C PRO A 289 13.78 -15.43 -17.42
N LEU A 290 12.90 -14.51 -17.04
CA LEU A 290 12.41 -14.30 -15.67
C LEU A 290 13.45 -13.82 -14.64
N VAL A 291 14.76 -13.85 -14.92
CA VAL A 291 15.77 -13.45 -13.91
C VAL A 291 15.62 -11.98 -13.53
N ALA A 292 15.56 -11.09 -14.51
CA ALA A 292 15.38 -9.67 -14.25
C ALA A 292 13.98 -9.36 -13.69
N ILE A 293 12.95 -10.06 -14.15
CA ILE A 293 11.57 -9.95 -13.64
C ILE A 293 11.50 -10.33 -12.16
N LYS A 294 12.16 -11.44 -11.76
CA LYS A 294 12.25 -11.87 -10.37
C LYS A 294 13.03 -10.85 -9.52
N ALA A 295 14.10 -10.28 -10.05
CA ALA A 295 14.83 -9.22 -9.36
C ALA A 295 13.96 -7.99 -9.12
N LEU A 296 13.16 -7.56 -10.11
CA LEU A 296 12.21 -6.46 -9.93
C LEU A 296 11.12 -6.81 -8.90
N ALA A 297 10.62 -8.05 -8.91
CA ALA A 297 9.58 -8.51 -7.98
C ALA A 297 10.08 -8.58 -6.52
N ASP A 298 11.39 -8.74 -6.32
CA ASP A 298 12.05 -8.82 -5.02
C ASP A 298 12.35 -7.44 -4.40
N ILE A 299 12.24 -6.35 -5.18
CA ILE A 299 12.57 -5.01 -4.68
C ILE A 299 11.78 -4.60 -3.43
N PRO A 300 10.46 -4.86 -3.30
CA PRO A 300 9.73 -4.46 -2.09
C PRO A 300 10.25 -5.12 -0.82
N ARG A 301 10.74 -6.37 -0.91
CA ARG A 301 11.42 -7.04 0.19
C ARG A 301 12.72 -6.31 0.54
N ARG A 302 13.58 -6.08 -0.45
CA ARG A 302 14.84 -5.33 -0.25
C ARG A 302 14.62 -3.93 0.31
N ARG A 303 13.53 -3.26 -0.11
CA ARG A 303 13.10 -1.96 0.43
C ARG A 303 12.65 -2.04 1.89
N LEU A 304 12.07 -3.15 2.33
CA LEU A 304 11.71 -3.36 3.74
C LEU A 304 12.97 -3.58 4.57
N ASP A 305 13.84 -4.50 4.13
CA ASP A 305 15.12 -4.81 4.80
C ASP A 305 15.98 -3.53 4.92
N PHE A 306 16.09 -2.76 3.82
CA PHE A 306 16.78 -1.47 3.83
C PHE A 306 16.17 -0.43 4.80
N ALA A 307 14.84 -0.41 4.94
CA ALA A 307 14.18 0.51 5.87
C ALA A 307 14.40 0.14 7.34
N GLU A 308 14.58 -1.15 7.64
CA GLU A 308 14.90 -1.68 8.97
C GLU A 308 16.36 -1.35 9.35
N GLU A 309 17.31 -1.58 8.45
CA GLU A 309 18.72 -1.25 8.68
C GLU A 309 18.93 0.26 8.93
N LEU A 310 18.23 1.10 8.15
CA LEU A 310 18.24 2.56 8.34
C LEU A 310 17.70 3.01 9.71
N LYS A 311 16.99 2.16 10.46
CA LYS A 311 16.51 2.48 11.81
C LYS A 311 17.49 2.07 12.90
N HIS A 312 18.14 0.91 12.79
CA HIS A 312 19.11 0.47 13.79
C HIS A 312 20.26 1.48 13.97
N ASP A 313 20.69 2.11 12.89
CA ASP A 313 21.67 3.20 12.92
C ASP A 313 21.15 4.51 13.59
N SER A 314 19.90 4.58 14.06
CA SER A 314 19.31 5.75 14.76
C SER A 314 19.20 5.59 16.26
N GLU A 315 19.41 4.38 16.80
CA GLU A 315 19.34 4.11 18.24
C GLU A 315 20.61 4.54 18.99
N ASP A 316 21.68 4.90 18.26
CA ASP A 316 22.84 5.58 18.81
C ASP A 316 22.47 7.05 19.16
N PRO A 317 22.43 7.42 20.46
CA PRO A 317 22.02 8.75 20.91
C PRO A 317 22.87 9.88 20.32
N GLU A 318 24.12 9.60 19.92
CA GLU A 318 25.01 10.59 19.30
C GLU A 318 24.70 10.84 17.81
N ARG A 319 23.94 9.95 17.15
CA ARG A 319 23.59 10.01 15.71
C ARG A 319 22.12 10.36 15.43
N GLY A 320 21.31 10.58 16.46
CA GLY A 320 19.85 10.76 16.39
C GLY A 320 19.33 11.95 15.55
N GLN A 321 20.21 12.80 15.03
CA GLN A 321 19.84 13.96 14.22
C GLN A 321 19.62 13.65 12.73
N CYS A 322 19.83 12.41 12.31
CA CYS A 322 19.79 12.05 10.89
C CYS A 322 18.44 11.56 10.32
N CYS A 323 17.37 11.60 11.12
CA CYS A 323 16.07 11.04 10.74
C CYS A 323 15.46 11.67 9.47
N SER A 324 15.77 12.94 9.16
CA SER A 324 15.18 13.62 8.00
C SER A 324 15.75 13.17 6.64
N GLY A 325 17.07 12.93 6.55
CA GLY A 325 17.71 12.47 5.31
C GLY A 325 17.28 11.04 4.94
N ARG A 326 17.20 10.14 5.93
CA ARG A 326 16.76 8.75 5.73
C ARG A 326 15.33 8.66 5.21
N MET A 327 14.42 9.48 5.77
CA MET A 327 13.04 9.55 5.29
C MET A 327 12.96 10.04 3.84
N ASN A 328 13.78 11.01 3.45
CA ASN A 328 13.83 11.49 2.06
C ASN A 328 14.30 10.40 1.09
N ILE A 329 15.30 9.61 1.46
CA ILE A 329 15.79 8.48 0.64
C ILE A 329 14.68 7.44 0.46
N MET A 330 13.99 7.07 1.53
CA MET A 330 12.87 6.13 1.47
C MET A 330 11.70 6.65 0.65
N GLU A 331 11.37 7.93 0.76
CA GLU A 331 10.35 8.57 -0.08
C GLU A 331 10.76 8.58 -1.55
N ALA A 332 12.03 8.88 -1.87
CA ALA A 332 12.56 8.85 -3.23
C ALA A 332 12.52 7.43 -3.83
N LEU A 333 12.94 6.43 -3.06
CA LEU A 333 12.85 5.02 -3.45
C LEU A 333 11.39 4.62 -3.73
N ASP A 334 10.45 4.97 -2.86
CA ASP A 334 9.05 4.61 -3.05
C ASP A 334 8.39 5.34 -4.22
N LEU A 335 8.87 6.53 -4.58
CA LEU A 335 8.46 7.23 -5.81
C LEU A 335 9.01 6.52 -7.05
N ASP A 336 10.29 6.15 -7.04
CA ASP A 336 10.90 5.40 -8.13
C ASP A 336 10.24 4.03 -8.33
N LEU A 337 9.89 3.32 -7.26
CA LEU A 337 9.14 2.07 -7.33
C LEU A 337 7.78 2.25 -7.99
N GLN A 338 7.05 3.30 -7.60
CA GLN A 338 5.76 3.60 -8.22
C GLN A 338 5.88 3.89 -9.70
N GLU A 339 6.93 4.61 -10.10
CA GLU A 339 7.20 4.93 -11.49
C GLU A 339 7.57 3.67 -12.29
N VAL A 340 8.49 2.85 -11.78
CA VAL A 340 8.87 1.57 -12.39
C VAL A 340 7.64 0.68 -12.56
N TYR A 341 6.83 0.50 -11.51
CA TYR A 341 5.64 -0.35 -11.60
C TYR A 341 4.56 0.24 -12.49
N THR A 342 4.41 1.56 -12.53
CA THR A 342 3.51 2.21 -13.50
C THR A 342 3.91 1.86 -14.92
N ARG A 343 5.20 1.94 -15.26
CA ARG A 343 5.69 1.55 -16.61
C ARG A 343 5.56 0.04 -16.85
N VAL A 344 5.80 -0.79 -15.85
CA VAL A 344 5.57 -2.26 -15.95
C VAL A 344 4.10 -2.56 -16.27
N SER A 345 3.15 -1.82 -15.70
CA SER A 345 1.72 -1.97 -15.99
C SER A 345 1.36 -1.77 -17.46
N GLU A 346 2.19 -1.04 -18.21
CA GLU A 346 1.98 -0.77 -19.62
C GLU A 346 2.26 -1.99 -20.48
N TYR A 347 3.08 -2.94 -20.01
CA TYR A 347 3.39 -4.19 -20.73
C TYR A 347 2.30 -5.24 -20.61
N TYR A 348 1.29 -5.03 -19.74
CA TYR A 348 0.09 -5.88 -19.72
C TYR A 348 -0.82 -5.57 -20.92
N ARG A 349 -0.46 -6.09 -22.09
CA ARG A 349 -1.21 -5.97 -23.34
C ARG A 349 -1.18 -7.30 -24.08
N PRO A 350 -2.29 -7.72 -24.70
CA PRO A 350 -2.27 -8.89 -25.58
C PRO A 350 -1.36 -8.61 -26.79
N ILE A 351 -0.81 -9.67 -27.36
CA ILE A 351 -0.18 -9.62 -28.68
C ILE A 351 -1.32 -9.39 -29.68
N VAL A 352 -1.24 -8.30 -30.45
CA VAL A 352 -2.19 -7.97 -31.53
C VAL A 352 -1.71 -8.57 -32.83
#